data_AF-A0A8J3UE16-F1
#
_entry.id   AF-A0A8J3UE16-F1
#
_cell.length_a   1.000
_cell.length_b   1.000
_cell.length_c   1.000
_cell.angle_alpha   90.00
_cell.angle_beta   90.00
_cell.angle_gamma   90.00
#
_symmetry.space_group_name_H-M   'P 1'
#
loop_
_entity.id
_entity.type
_entity.pdbx_description
1 polymer ?
#
loop_
_entity_poly.entity_id
_entity_poly.type
_entity_poly.pdbx_seq_one_letter_code
_entity_poly.pdbx_strand_id
1 'polypeptide(L)'
;MTMDGIVRLVPIRTFLTALAVAGLVAVSGCSSGPAGDSAVTQTAVASPTQRATSGPAPMTAKQAAVRYLAIVKPYNVALESLEQAVNGGQPIATLRTSAAKVAAANKTQISRLANTKWPAAVRTPIKELRAESLKAQPYWLEAAKAQTQDALIQQVLKAARHNGADAGNTIRRLLDLGKYDESDYS
;
A
#
# COMPACT_ATOMS: atom_id res chain seq x y z
N MET A 1 2.37 46.24 12.43
CA MET A 1 3.37 45.52 11.61
C MET A 1 2.80 44.14 11.31
N THR A 2 2.26 43.98 10.12
CA THR A 2 1.57 42.81 9.59
C THR A 2 2.59 41.74 9.18
N MET A 3 2.52 40.55 9.79
CA MET A 3 3.23 39.37 9.31
C MET A 3 2.33 38.60 8.34
N ASP A 4 2.26 39.09 7.10
CA ASP A 4 1.76 38.32 5.96
C ASP A 4 2.81 37.28 5.58
N GLY A 5 2.71 36.12 6.20
CA GLY A 5 3.55 34.96 5.94
C GLY A 5 2.69 33.73 5.71
N ILE A 6 1.75 33.79 4.76
CA ILE A 6 1.07 32.59 4.27
C ILE A 6 2.13 31.73 3.59
N VAL A 7 2.75 30.83 4.36
CA VAL A 7 3.48 29.70 3.82
C VAL A 7 2.44 28.86 3.08
N ARG A 8 2.25 29.14 1.80
CA ARG A 8 1.58 28.23 0.87
C ARG A 8 2.45 26.98 0.85
N LEU A 9 2.12 26.02 1.72
CA LEU A 9 2.57 24.65 1.61
C LEU A 9 2.36 24.27 0.14
N VAL A 10 3.45 24.02 -0.58
CA VAL A 10 3.39 23.35 -1.87
C VAL A 10 2.48 22.14 -1.63
N PRO A 11 1.37 22.03 -2.36
CA PRO A 11 0.41 21.00 -2.04
C PRO A 11 1.13 19.65 -2.14
N ILE A 12 1.01 18.83 -1.10
CA ILE A 12 1.52 17.43 -1.10
C ILE A 12 0.95 16.66 -2.32
N ARG A 13 -0.10 17.21 -2.94
CA ARG A 13 -0.70 16.88 -4.25
C ARG A 13 0.27 16.78 -5.44
N THR A 14 1.53 17.23 -5.37
CA THR A 14 2.46 17.25 -6.53
C THR A 14 3.46 16.09 -6.56
N PHE A 15 3.08 14.86 -6.18
CA PHE A 15 3.96 13.69 -6.38
C PHE A 15 3.30 12.43 -6.97
N LEU A 16 2.08 12.51 -7.54
CA LEU A 16 1.42 11.33 -8.14
C LEU A 16 0.85 11.55 -9.54
N THR A 17 1.47 12.41 -10.35
CA THR A 17 1.19 12.49 -11.78
C THR A 17 2.45 12.24 -12.60
N ALA A 18 2.61 11.01 -13.09
CA ALA A 18 3.54 10.70 -14.17
C ALA A 18 2.92 9.70 -15.15
N LEU A 19 2.48 10.28 -16.27
CA LEU A 19 2.37 9.80 -17.65
C LEU A 19 2.15 8.31 -17.94
N ALA A 20 1.04 8.07 -18.64
CA ALA A 20 0.87 6.93 -19.53
C ALA A 20 1.82 7.06 -20.74
N VAL A 21 2.55 6.00 -21.03
CA VAL A 21 3.03 5.71 -22.39
C VAL A 21 2.56 4.30 -22.72
N ALA A 22 1.66 4.23 -23.68
CA ALA A 22 1.25 2.99 -24.33
C ALA A 22 2.44 2.41 -25.09
N GLY A 23 2.82 1.18 -24.75
CA GLY A 23 3.77 0.37 -25.50
C GLY A 23 3.09 -0.91 -25.94
N LEU A 24 2.41 -0.85 -27.08
CA LEU A 24 1.92 -2.01 -27.81
C LEU A 24 3.15 -2.72 -28.43
N VAL A 25 3.45 -3.96 -28.03
CA VAL A 25 4.36 -4.83 -28.80
C VAL A 25 3.73 -6.21 -28.95
N ALA A 26 3.83 -6.66 -30.19
CA ALA A 26 3.13 -7.75 -30.83
C ALA A 26 3.57 -9.16 -30.40
N VAL A 27 2.66 -10.07 -30.71
CA VAL A 27 2.72 -11.53 -30.73
C VAL A 27 3.86 -12.03 -31.63
N SER A 28 4.55 -13.13 -31.23
CA SER A 28 4.93 -14.26 -32.09
C SER A 28 5.85 -15.23 -31.35
N GLY A 29 5.66 -16.54 -31.55
CA GLY A 29 6.61 -17.55 -31.05
C GLY A 29 6.06 -18.95 -30.84
N CYS A 30 5.34 -19.51 -31.82
CA CYS A 30 5.08 -20.95 -31.92
C CYS A 30 6.30 -21.62 -32.56
N SER A 31 6.81 -22.72 -32.00
CA SER A 31 7.54 -23.73 -32.78
C SER A 31 7.58 -25.07 -32.05
N SER A 32 7.35 -26.14 -32.82
CA SER A 32 6.98 -27.49 -32.39
C SER A 32 8.09 -28.52 -32.62
N GLY A 33 8.15 -29.53 -31.75
CA GLY A 33 8.54 -30.94 -32.02
C GLY A 33 10.04 -31.31 -31.91
N PRO A 34 10.41 -32.62 -31.89
CA PRO A 34 9.58 -33.84 -31.99
C PRO A 34 9.84 -34.91 -30.90
N ALA A 35 9.19 -36.06 -31.10
CA ALA A 35 9.09 -37.28 -30.33
C ALA A 35 10.40 -37.94 -29.84
N GLY A 36 10.29 -38.57 -28.67
CA GLY A 36 11.16 -39.65 -28.22
C GLY A 36 10.30 -40.72 -27.55
N ASP A 37 9.99 -41.77 -28.31
CA ASP A 37 9.45 -43.02 -27.80
C ASP A 37 10.51 -43.71 -26.94
N SER A 38 10.13 -44.12 -25.72
CA SER A 38 10.84 -45.14 -24.95
C SER A 38 9.87 -45.78 -23.98
N ALA A 39 9.31 -46.90 -24.43
CA ALA A 39 8.58 -47.84 -23.60
C ALA A 39 9.56 -48.65 -22.75
N VAL A 40 9.45 -48.59 -21.42
CA VAL A 40 9.96 -49.64 -20.51
C VAL A 40 9.08 -49.71 -19.25
N THR A 41 8.39 -50.85 -19.13
CA THR A 41 8.04 -51.63 -17.92
C THR A 41 7.19 -51.01 -16.81
N GLN A 42 5.93 -51.46 -16.75
CA GLN A 42 5.07 -51.44 -15.57
C GLN A 42 5.70 -52.25 -14.43
N THR A 43 5.86 -51.63 -13.26
CA THR A 43 5.94 -52.34 -11.98
C THR A 43 4.87 -51.77 -11.06
N ALA A 44 4.01 -52.65 -10.58
CA ALA A 44 2.82 -52.33 -9.82
C ALA A 44 3.14 -51.90 -8.38
N VAL A 45 2.64 -50.71 -8.05
CA VAL A 45 1.86 -50.35 -6.86
C VAL A 45 2.42 -50.72 -5.47
N ALA A 46 2.96 -49.68 -4.81
CA ALA A 46 2.60 -49.36 -3.43
C ALA A 46 2.61 -47.84 -3.29
N SER A 47 1.50 -47.19 -3.64
CA SER A 47 1.30 -45.76 -3.39
C SER A 47 1.11 -45.56 -1.89
N PRO A 48 1.98 -44.83 -1.17
CA PRO A 48 1.57 -44.29 0.10
C PRO A 48 0.41 -43.34 -0.19
N THR A 49 -0.78 -43.66 0.33
CA THR A 49 -1.89 -42.72 0.42
C THR A 49 -1.43 -41.58 1.33
N GLN A 50 -0.71 -40.62 0.74
CA GLN A 50 -0.53 -39.31 1.32
C GLN A 50 -1.92 -38.71 1.33
N ARG A 51 -2.59 -38.83 2.48
CA ARG A 51 -3.74 -38.02 2.82
C ARG A 51 -3.23 -36.58 2.77
N ALA A 52 -3.33 -35.95 1.60
CA ALA A 52 -3.13 -34.53 1.43
C ALA A 52 -4.11 -33.87 2.40
N THR A 53 -3.60 -33.43 3.54
CA THR A 53 -4.30 -32.51 4.41
C THR A 53 -4.53 -31.26 3.57
N SER A 54 -5.73 -31.16 3.03
CA SER A 54 -6.20 -30.01 2.26
C SER A 54 -6.21 -28.81 3.20
N GLY A 55 -5.05 -28.17 3.30
CA GLY A 55 -4.91 -26.87 3.92
C GLY A 55 -5.86 -25.88 3.23
N PRO A 56 -6.24 -24.79 3.91
CA PRO A 56 -7.09 -23.77 3.31
C PRO A 56 -6.53 -23.34 1.96
N ALA A 57 -7.40 -23.28 0.94
CA ALA A 57 -7.01 -22.83 -0.38
C ALA A 57 -6.33 -21.45 -0.29
N PRO A 58 -5.23 -21.22 -1.04
CA PRO A 58 -4.58 -19.92 -1.05
C PRO A 58 -5.55 -18.82 -1.51
N MET A 59 -5.39 -17.63 -0.93
CA MET A 59 -6.19 -16.45 -1.28
C MET A 59 -6.07 -16.15 -2.79
N THR A 60 -7.19 -15.91 -3.46
CA THR A 60 -7.20 -15.48 -4.87
C THR A 60 -6.81 -14.02 -5.02
N ALA A 61 -6.45 -13.58 -6.23
CA ALA A 61 -6.13 -12.17 -6.50
C ALA A 61 -7.31 -11.23 -6.14
N LYS A 62 -8.55 -11.60 -6.50
CA LYS A 62 -9.75 -10.82 -6.17
C LYS A 62 -9.99 -10.71 -4.66
N GLN A 63 -9.77 -11.79 -3.91
CA GLN A 63 -9.86 -11.75 -2.44
C GLN A 63 -8.74 -10.89 -1.83
N ALA A 64 -7.54 -10.95 -2.39
CA ALA A 64 -6.42 -10.11 -1.98
C ALA A 64 -6.67 -8.63 -2.26
N ALA A 65 -7.28 -8.29 -3.39
CA ALA A 65 -7.71 -6.93 -3.75
C ALA A 65 -8.66 -6.34 -2.68
N VAL A 66 -9.73 -7.06 -2.37
CA VAL A 66 -10.69 -6.64 -1.33
C VAL A 66 -10.02 -6.50 0.03
N ARG A 67 -9.17 -7.47 0.39
CA ARG A 67 -8.45 -7.45 1.67
C ARG A 67 -7.48 -6.27 1.76
N TYR A 68 -6.74 -5.99 0.69
CA TYR A 68 -5.80 -4.87 0.61
C TYR A 68 -6.53 -3.54 0.82
N LEU A 69 -7.59 -3.29 0.05
CA LEU A 69 -8.37 -2.05 0.17
C LEU A 69 -8.96 -1.88 1.58
N ALA A 70 -9.49 -2.96 2.18
CA ALA A 70 -10.02 -2.92 3.54
C ALA A 70 -8.94 -2.62 4.61
N ILE A 71 -7.67 -2.94 4.33
CA ILE A 71 -6.55 -2.65 5.24
C ILE A 71 -6.10 -1.21 5.11
N VAL A 72 -5.95 -0.68 3.89
CA VAL A 72 -5.37 0.66 3.67
C VAL A 72 -6.38 1.80 3.79
N LYS A 73 -7.67 1.54 3.51
CA LYS A 73 -8.71 2.58 3.50
C LYS A 73 -8.76 3.43 4.78
N PRO A 74 -8.75 2.88 6.01
CA PRO A 74 -8.81 3.70 7.22
C PRO A 74 -7.61 4.65 7.39
N TYR A 75 -6.42 4.24 6.94
CA TYR A 75 -5.24 5.10 6.97
C TYR A 75 -5.38 6.24 5.96
N ASN A 76 -5.79 5.94 4.73
CA ASN A 76 -5.99 6.94 3.68
C ASN A 76 -7.04 7.98 4.09
N VAL A 77 -8.20 7.56 4.61
CA VAL A 77 -9.24 8.49 5.10
C VAL A 77 -8.71 9.39 6.22
N ALA A 78 -7.94 8.83 7.17
CA ALA A 78 -7.37 9.62 8.26
C ALA A 78 -6.32 10.62 7.73
N LEU A 79 -5.54 10.22 6.73
CA LEU A 79 -4.54 11.07 6.09
C LEU A 79 -5.20 12.23 5.35
N GLU A 80 -6.23 11.97 4.54
CA GLU A 80 -6.97 13.02 3.84
C GLU A 80 -7.65 13.99 4.80
N SER A 81 -8.23 13.48 5.89
CA SER A 81 -8.80 14.33 6.95
C SER A 81 -7.76 15.25 7.60
N LEU A 82 -6.53 14.77 7.78
CA LEU A 82 -5.43 15.59 8.29
C LEU A 82 -4.99 16.63 7.25
N GLU A 83 -4.84 16.25 5.99
CA GLU A 83 -4.50 17.18 4.91
C GLU A 83 -5.53 18.30 4.79
N GLN A 84 -6.82 17.96 4.77
CA GLN A 84 -7.91 18.94 4.75
C GLN A 84 -7.86 19.87 5.97
N ALA A 85 -7.57 19.34 7.16
CA ALA A 85 -7.47 20.16 8.37
C ALA A 85 -6.26 21.13 8.32
N VAL A 86 -5.11 20.68 7.81
CA VAL A 86 -3.92 21.52 7.61
C VAL A 86 -4.22 22.63 6.60
N ASN A 87 -4.77 22.26 5.44
CA ASN A 87 -5.10 23.20 4.36
C ASN A 87 -6.21 24.18 4.75
N GLY A 88 -7.14 23.75 5.59
CA GLY A 88 -8.20 24.58 6.14
C GLY A 88 -7.79 25.47 7.32
N GLY A 89 -6.50 25.49 7.70
CA GLY A 89 -6.00 26.34 8.78
C GLY A 89 -6.60 26.00 10.15
N GLN A 90 -6.91 24.73 10.41
CA GLN A 90 -7.54 24.32 11.67
C GLN A 90 -6.62 24.58 12.88
N PRO A 91 -7.18 24.82 14.08
CA PRO A 91 -6.38 25.01 15.28
C PRO A 91 -5.46 23.82 15.58
N ILE A 92 -4.28 24.10 16.17
CA ILE A 92 -3.27 23.07 16.48
C ILE A 92 -3.80 21.88 17.30
N ALA A 93 -4.76 22.11 18.21
CA ALA A 93 -5.42 21.04 18.96
C ALA A 93 -6.17 20.05 18.06
N THR A 94 -6.87 20.56 17.05
CA THR A 94 -7.55 19.77 16.02
C THR A 94 -6.54 19.02 15.16
N LEU A 95 -5.48 19.69 14.70
CA LEU A 95 -4.42 19.07 13.90
C LEU A 95 -3.73 17.91 14.63
N ARG A 96 -3.39 18.09 15.91
CA ARG A 96 -2.82 17.02 16.76
C ARG A 96 -3.76 15.83 16.87
N THR A 97 -5.05 16.08 17.05
CA THR A 97 -6.07 15.03 17.13
C THR A 97 -6.15 14.24 15.82
N SER A 98 -6.14 14.93 14.68
CA SER A 98 -6.09 14.28 13.36
C SER A 98 -4.80 13.49 13.13
N ALA A 99 -3.64 14.04 13.50
CA ALA A 99 -2.36 13.33 13.43
C ALA A 99 -2.34 12.08 14.32
N ALA A 100 -2.96 12.12 15.51
CA ALA A 100 -3.11 10.96 16.37
C ALA A 100 -3.97 9.86 15.73
N LYS A 101 -5.04 10.23 15.01
CA LYS A 101 -5.86 9.29 14.22
C LYS A 101 -5.05 8.64 13.10
N VAL A 102 -4.25 9.42 12.37
CA VAL A 102 -3.33 8.89 11.34
C VAL A 102 -2.33 7.90 11.96
N ALA A 103 -1.72 8.26 13.10
CA ALA A 103 -0.78 7.39 13.79
C ALA A 103 -1.41 6.06 14.23
N ALA A 104 -2.64 6.09 14.74
CA ALA A 104 -3.38 4.89 15.15
C ALA A 104 -3.80 4.02 13.95
N ALA A 105 -4.26 4.65 12.86
CA ALA A 105 -4.62 3.96 11.63
C ALA A 105 -3.40 3.32 10.96
N ASN A 106 -2.26 4.03 10.90
CA ASN A 106 -1.01 3.49 10.35
C ASN A 106 -0.50 2.29 11.16
N LYS A 107 -0.53 2.36 12.51
CA LYS A 107 -0.21 1.21 13.38
C LYS A 107 -1.09 -0.01 13.06
N THR A 108 -2.39 0.22 12.86
CA THR A 108 -3.34 -0.84 12.52
C THR A 108 -3.05 -1.42 11.13
N GLN A 109 -2.77 -0.58 10.14
CA GLN A 109 -2.35 -0.98 8.79
C GLN A 109 -1.10 -1.87 8.85
N ILE A 110 -0.03 -1.42 9.53
CA ILE A 110 1.22 -2.18 9.69
C ILE A 110 0.95 -3.58 10.22
N SER A 111 0.14 -3.69 11.28
CA SER A 111 -0.21 -4.98 11.90
C SER A 111 -0.99 -5.87 10.93
N ARG A 112 -2.00 -5.33 10.25
CA ARG A 112 -2.84 -6.11 9.34
C ARG A 112 -2.09 -6.56 8.08
N LEU A 113 -1.21 -5.71 7.53
CA LEU A 113 -0.34 -6.06 6.41
C LEU A 113 0.59 -7.22 6.80
N ALA A 114 1.15 -7.21 8.01
CA ALA A 114 2.03 -8.25 8.51
C ALA A 114 1.32 -9.60 8.73
N ASN A 115 0.10 -9.56 9.27
CA ASN A 115 -0.63 -10.75 9.71
C ASN A 115 -1.51 -11.39 8.62
N THR A 116 -1.54 -10.82 7.41
CA THR A 116 -2.31 -11.36 6.29
C THR A 116 -1.44 -12.31 5.45
N LYS A 117 -1.98 -13.49 5.12
CA LYS A 117 -1.32 -14.44 4.20
C LYS A 117 -1.56 -14.03 2.76
N TRP A 118 -0.63 -13.26 2.20
CA TRP A 118 -0.73 -12.73 0.85
C TRP A 118 -0.37 -13.76 -0.24
N PRO A 119 -1.03 -13.69 -1.43
CA PRO A 119 -0.59 -14.42 -2.62
C PRO A 119 0.85 -14.08 -2.97
N ALA A 120 1.60 -15.05 -3.50
CA ALA A 120 3.03 -14.91 -3.77
C ALA A 120 3.37 -13.65 -4.59
N ALA A 121 2.56 -13.35 -5.61
CA ALA A 121 2.74 -12.23 -6.52
C ALA A 121 2.85 -10.86 -5.81
N VAL A 122 2.17 -10.66 -4.68
CA VAL A 122 2.12 -9.34 -3.98
C VAL A 122 2.90 -9.30 -2.67
N ARG A 123 3.54 -10.42 -2.26
CA ARG A 123 4.24 -10.49 -0.95
C ARG A 123 5.34 -9.46 -0.81
N THR A 124 6.19 -9.32 -1.84
CA THR A 124 7.31 -8.37 -1.82
C THR A 124 6.84 -6.92 -1.69
N PRO A 125 5.98 -6.40 -2.57
CA PRO A 125 5.55 -5.01 -2.45
C PRO A 125 4.70 -4.75 -1.18
N ILE A 126 3.98 -5.74 -0.65
CA ILE A 126 3.33 -5.60 0.67
C ILE A 126 4.36 -5.42 1.79
N LYS A 127 5.47 -6.17 1.76
CA LYS A 127 6.55 -6.02 2.75
C LYS A 127 7.17 -4.63 2.65
N GLU A 128 7.36 -4.11 1.45
CA GLU A 128 7.89 -2.76 1.20
C GLU A 128 6.93 -1.68 1.72
N LEU A 129 5.63 -1.77 1.39
CA LEU A 129 4.62 -0.84 1.91
C LEU A 129 4.60 -0.83 3.44
N ARG A 130 4.68 -2.01 4.07
CA ARG A 130 4.77 -2.13 5.53
C ARG A 130 6.06 -1.48 6.06
N ALA A 131 7.20 -1.65 5.39
CA ALA A 131 8.47 -1.07 5.81
C ALA A 131 8.43 0.46 5.76
N GLU A 132 7.87 1.06 4.71
CA GLU A 132 7.67 2.51 4.65
C GLU A 132 6.69 2.99 5.72
N SER A 133 5.57 2.27 5.91
CA SER A 133 4.60 2.58 6.98
C SER A 133 5.27 2.57 8.37
N LEU A 134 6.18 1.63 8.63
CA LEU A 134 6.96 1.56 9.87
C LEU A 134 7.89 2.76 10.05
N LYS A 135 8.57 3.20 8.98
CA LYS A 135 9.43 4.40 9.00
C LYS A 135 8.62 5.68 9.23
N ALA A 136 7.41 5.76 8.68
CA ALA A 136 6.51 6.91 8.87
C ALA A 136 5.94 7.02 10.30
N GLN A 137 5.72 5.87 10.97
CA GLN A 137 5.05 5.80 12.27
C GLN A 137 5.60 6.74 13.36
N PRO A 138 6.92 6.81 13.64
CA PRO A 138 7.44 7.73 14.66
C PRO A 138 7.11 9.19 14.35
N TYR A 139 7.16 9.60 13.09
CA TYR A 139 6.83 10.97 12.69
C TYR A 139 5.35 11.30 12.90
N TRP A 140 4.44 10.35 12.66
CA TRP A 140 3.03 10.54 12.99
C TRP A 140 2.79 10.70 14.49
N LEU A 141 3.52 9.95 15.32
CA LEU A 141 3.45 10.07 16.78
C LEU A 141 3.98 11.42 17.28
N GLU A 142 5.05 11.93 16.68
CA GLU A 142 5.61 13.24 17.03
C GLU A 142 4.71 14.40 16.54
N ALA A 143 4.10 14.26 15.36
CA ALA A 143 3.10 15.22 14.86
C ALA A 143 1.92 15.36 15.86
N ALA A 144 1.46 14.26 16.45
CA ALA A 144 0.38 14.27 17.44
C ALA A 144 0.72 14.98 18.77
N LYS A 145 2.02 15.12 19.07
CA LYS A 145 2.55 15.75 20.30
C LYS A 145 3.05 17.18 20.07
N ALA A 146 3.14 17.62 18.81
CA ALA A 146 3.70 18.91 18.46
C ALA A 146 2.98 20.05 19.18
N GLN A 147 3.74 21.01 19.71
CA GLN A 147 3.20 22.17 20.45
C GLN A 147 2.86 23.35 19.54
N THR A 148 3.39 23.35 18.30
CA THR A 148 3.17 24.39 17.30
C THR A 148 2.76 23.77 15.97
N GLN A 149 2.09 24.57 15.16
CA GLN A 149 1.68 24.17 13.81
C GLN A 149 2.89 23.86 12.92
N ASP A 150 3.94 24.68 12.97
CA ASP A 150 5.18 24.44 12.22
C ASP A 150 5.83 23.10 12.62
N ALA A 151 5.93 22.82 13.92
CA ALA A 151 6.49 21.56 14.39
C ALA A 151 5.66 20.37 13.90
N LEU A 152 4.32 20.48 13.91
CA LEU A 152 3.44 19.46 13.38
C LEU A 152 3.69 19.23 11.88
N ILE A 153 3.67 20.31 11.08
CA ILE A 153 3.87 20.26 9.63
C ILE A 153 5.23 19.63 9.29
N GLN A 154 6.29 19.99 10.01
CA GLN A 154 7.62 19.39 9.81
C GLN A 154 7.62 17.88 10.02
N GLN A 155 6.87 17.37 11.01
CA GLN A 155 6.74 15.93 11.22
C GLN A 155 5.85 15.26 10.16
N VAL A 156 4.77 15.91 9.73
CA VAL A 156 3.94 15.43 8.61
C VAL A 156 4.79 15.29 7.33
N LEU A 157 5.61 16.29 7.00
CA LEU A 157 6.50 16.24 5.84
C LEU A 157 7.56 15.14 5.94
N LYS A 158 8.09 14.87 7.15
CA LYS A 158 9.01 13.75 7.38
C LYS A 158 8.30 12.40 7.17
N ALA A 159 7.08 12.26 7.67
CA ALA A 159 6.28 11.06 7.45
C ALA A 159 5.95 10.86 5.96
N ALA A 160 5.62 11.93 5.23
CA ALA A 160 5.27 11.89 3.81
C ALA A 160 6.40 11.38 2.90
N ARG A 161 7.67 11.53 3.31
CA ARG A 161 8.83 10.91 2.62
C ARG A 161 8.80 9.38 2.63
N HIS A 162 7.97 8.80 3.49
CA HIS A 162 7.77 7.36 3.68
C HIS A 162 6.33 6.95 3.36
N ASN A 163 5.74 7.52 2.31
CA ASN A 163 4.35 7.29 1.93
C ASN A 163 4.08 5.91 1.29
N GLY A 164 5.13 5.17 0.90
CA GLY A 164 4.99 3.86 0.27
C GLY A 164 4.31 3.87 -1.09
N ALA A 165 4.29 5.00 -1.80
CA ALA A 165 3.58 5.19 -3.06
C ALA A 165 3.95 4.14 -4.13
N ASP A 166 5.25 3.88 -4.32
CA ASP A 166 5.73 2.93 -5.33
C ASP A 166 5.25 1.49 -5.06
N ALA A 167 5.35 1.07 -3.79
CA ALA A 167 4.87 -0.23 -3.34
C ALA A 167 3.33 -0.33 -3.48
N GLY A 168 2.60 0.70 -3.08
CA GLY A 168 1.15 0.80 -3.23
C GLY A 168 0.70 0.69 -4.69
N ASN A 169 1.35 1.42 -5.59
CA ASN A 169 1.08 1.39 -7.04
C ASN A 169 1.37 0.00 -7.63
N THR A 170 2.46 -0.63 -7.21
CA THR A 170 2.79 -2.00 -7.64
C THR A 170 1.74 -3.01 -7.16
N ILE A 171 1.28 -2.93 -5.92
CA ILE A 171 0.19 -3.78 -5.40
C ILE A 171 -1.08 -3.57 -6.20
N ARG A 172 -1.49 -2.32 -6.44
CA ARG A 172 -2.71 -2.02 -7.19
C ARG A 172 -2.67 -2.59 -8.61
N ARG A 173 -1.53 -2.47 -9.30
CA ARG A 173 -1.33 -3.08 -10.64
C ARG A 173 -1.45 -4.60 -10.59
N LEU A 174 -0.80 -5.25 -9.62
CA LEU A 174 -0.81 -6.72 -9.48
C LEU A 174 -2.17 -7.27 -9.04
N LEU A 175 -3.00 -6.44 -8.41
CA LEU A 175 -4.35 -6.80 -7.95
C LEU A 175 -5.47 -6.26 -8.86
N ASP A 176 -5.12 -5.66 -10.00
CA ASP A 176 -6.06 -5.07 -10.96
C ASP A 176 -7.03 -4.05 -10.34
N LEU A 177 -6.49 -3.16 -9.50
CA LEU A 177 -7.24 -2.15 -8.73
C LEU A 177 -7.29 -0.77 -9.42
N GLY A 178 -6.77 -0.64 -10.64
CA GLY A 178 -6.57 0.65 -11.28
C GLY A 178 -5.62 1.59 -10.49
N LYS A 179 -5.57 2.87 -10.89
CA LYS A 179 -4.76 3.89 -10.20
C LYS A 179 -5.38 4.28 -8.87
N TYR A 180 -4.56 4.79 -7.94
CA TYR A 180 -5.06 5.41 -6.72
C TYR A 180 -5.84 6.69 -7.07
N ASP A 181 -6.99 6.86 -6.43
CA ASP A 181 -7.84 8.04 -6.55
C ASP A 181 -8.15 8.55 -5.14
N GLU A 182 -7.73 9.77 -4.83
CA GLU A 182 -7.94 10.41 -3.52
C GLU A 182 -9.44 10.69 -3.26
N SER A 183 -10.24 10.83 -4.32
CA SER A 183 -11.68 11.06 -4.21
C SER A 183 -12.44 9.87 -3.61
N ASP A 184 -11.86 8.66 -3.65
CA ASP A 184 -12.40 7.47 -2.99
C ASP A 184 -12.42 7.58 -1.45
N TYR A 185 -11.75 8.60 -0.89
CA TYR A 185 -11.50 8.75 0.55
C TYR A 185 -11.93 10.11 1.12
N SER A 186 -12.50 10.98 0.28
CA SER A 186 -13.02 12.30 0.64
C SER A 186 -14.46 12.26 1.15
#